data_AF-A0A6N9HBF2-F1
#
_entry.id   AF-A0A6N9HBF2-F1
#
_cell.length_a   1.000
_cell.length_b   1.000
_cell.length_c   1.000
_cell.angle_alpha   90.00
_cell.angle_beta   90.00
_cell.angle_gamma   90.00
#
_symmetry.space_group_name_H-M   'P 1'
#
loop_
_entity.id
_entity.type
_entity.pdbx_description
1 polymer ?
#
loop_
_entity_poly.entity_id
_entity_poly.type
_entity_poly.pdbx_seq_one_letter_code
_entity_poly.pdbx_strand_id
1 'polypeptide(L)'
;MPWRACWIYAPLTVFAIATVDPLNAPLDGLFFVGAFQLILKERLLPPEVWSYFPYASGAILLVWVAVGDNAVSRFLSSKPLRWLGHKSFSLYLLHSFMPASVGMAVYSATAGMDFLARVLLSTAAVLASSAAVSVLFARYVDDASVRIANRYAQFAYARNTARTVTFGESFTAGCK
;
A
#
# COMPACT_ATOMS: atom_id res chain seq x y z
N MET A 1 -20.38 -31.04 -4.26
CA MET A 1 -21.30 -30.27 -5.14
C MET A 1 -21.41 -28.82 -4.63
N PRO A 2 -20.72 -27.82 -5.24
CA PRO A 2 -20.87 -26.41 -4.86
C PRO A 2 -21.38 -25.48 -6.00
N TRP A 3 -22.09 -26.00 -7.00
CA TRP A 3 -22.43 -25.25 -8.23
C TRP A 3 -23.64 -24.29 -8.13
N ARG A 4 -24.30 -24.18 -6.96
CA ARG A 4 -25.55 -23.41 -6.83
C ARG A 4 -25.40 -21.96 -6.36
N ALA A 5 -24.21 -21.53 -5.94
CA ALA A 5 -23.98 -20.14 -5.49
C ALA A 5 -23.62 -19.15 -6.63
N CYS A 6 -23.35 -19.64 -7.85
CA CYS A 6 -22.81 -18.80 -8.93
C CYS A 6 -23.86 -17.87 -9.56
N TRP A 7 -25.14 -18.24 -9.54
CA TRP A 7 -26.19 -17.51 -10.29
C TRP A 7 -26.66 -16.21 -9.63
N ILE A 8 -26.36 -15.98 -8.36
CA ILE A 8 -26.82 -14.79 -7.64
C ILE A 8 -25.90 -13.57 -7.87
N TYR A 9 -24.64 -13.77 -8.26
CA TYR A 9 -23.68 -12.67 -8.44
C TYR A 9 -23.59 -12.11 -9.87
N ALA A 10 -24.05 -12.86 -10.88
CA ALA A 10 -23.98 -12.45 -12.28
C ALA A 10 -24.87 -11.24 -12.68
N PRO A 11 -26.10 -11.05 -12.14
CA PRO A 11 -26.92 -9.91 -12.57
C PRO A 11 -26.53 -8.57 -11.91
N LEU A 12 -25.86 -8.60 -10.75
CA LEU A 12 -25.41 -7.39 -10.05
C LEU A 12 -24.22 -6.71 -10.73
N THR A 13 -23.37 -7.46 -11.43
CA THR A 13 -22.22 -6.89 -12.16
C THR A 13 -22.64 -6.25 -13.48
N VAL A 14 -23.69 -6.75 -14.14
CA VAL A 14 -24.21 -6.18 -15.39
C VAL A 14 -24.97 -4.88 -15.13
N PHE A 15 -25.69 -4.76 -14.01
CA PHE A 15 -26.42 -3.54 -13.66
C PHE A 15 -25.48 -2.36 -13.31
N ALA A 16 -24.27 -2.64 -12.82
CA ALA A 16 -23.26 -1.62 -12.55
C ALA A 16 -22.65 -1.02 -13.84
N ILE A 17 -22.62 -1.77 -14.95
CA ILE A 17 -22.06 -1.32 -16.25
C ILE A 17 -22.99 -0.32 -16.95
N ALA A 18 -24.29 -0.29 -16.63
CA ALA A 18 -25.26 0.58 -17.32
C ALA A 18 -25.31 2.02 -16.79
N THR A 19 -24.54 2.37 -15.75
CA THR A 19 -24.50 3.73 -15.18
C THR A 19 -23.21 4.50 -15.50
N VAL A 20 -22.48 4.07 -16.54
CA VAL A 20 -21.22 4.66 -16.99
C VAL A 20 -21.46 6.05 -17.58
N ASP A 21 -21.29 7.08 -16.75
CA ASP A 21 -21.13 8.47 -17.18
C ASP A 21 -19.71 8.65 -17.77
N PRO A 22 -19.57 9.12 -19.01
CA PRO A 22 -18.27 9.27 -19.70
C PRO A 22 -17.38 10.40 -19.16
N LEU A 23 -17.70 10.97 -17.99
CA LEU A 23 -17.01 12.14 -17.44
C LEU A 23 -16.04 11.86 -16.28
N ASN A 24 -15.86 10.60 -15.84
CA ASN A 24 -15.13 10.28 -14.60
C ASN A 24 -13.99 9.24 -14.77
N ALA A 25 -12.98 9.62 -15.56
CA ALA A 25 -11.87 8.79 -16.02
C ALA A 25 -10.92 8.11 -14.99
N PRO A 26 -10.78 8.48 -13.70
CA PRO A 26 -9.76 7.84 -12.85
C PRO A 26 -10.21 6.54 -12.16
N LEU A 27 -11.52 6.28 -12.05
CA LEU A 27 -12.03 5.05 -11.43
C LEU A 27 -12.24 3.92 -12.46
N ASP A 28 -12.46 4.28 -13.72
CA ASP A 28 -12.76 3.35 -14.81
C ASP A 28 -11.64 2.33 -15.06
N GLY A 29 -10.38 2.73 -14.89
CA GLY A 29 -9.23 1.82 -15.07
C GLY A 29 -9.14 0.71 -14.02
N LEU A 30 -9.49 1.01 -12.75
CA LEU A 30 -9.51 0.03 -11.67
C LEU A 30 -10.67 -0.96 -11.83
N PHE A 31 -11.83 -0.48 -12.28
CA PHE A 31 -12.97 -1.34 -12.62
C PHE A 31 -12.69 -2.20 -13.85
N PHE A 32 -12.03 -1.66 -14.87
CA PHE A 32 -11.64 -2.42 -16.06
C PHE A 32 -10.65 -3.52 -15.71
N VAL A 33 -9.65 -3.25 -14.87
CA VAL A 33 -8.69 -4.27 -14.39
C VAL A 33 -9.39 -5.35 -13.57
N GLY A 34 -10.27 -4.98 -12.64
CA GLY A 34 -10.99 -5.93 -11.80
C GLY A 34 -11.96 -6.81 -12.61
N ALA A 35 -12.72 -6.21 -13.52
CA ALA A 35 -13.61 -6.93 -14.43
C ALA A 35 -12.83 -7.80 -15.43
N PHE A 36 -11.71 -7.30 -15.95
CA PHE A 36 -10.83 -8.06 -16.85
C PHE A 36 -10.20 -9.25 -16.14
N GLN A 37 -9.74 -9.12 -14.89
CA GLN A 37 -9.26 -10.27 -14.10
C GLN A 37 -10.35 -11.31 -13.86
N LEU A 38 -11.59 -10.89 -13.58
CA LEU A 38 -12.73 -11.79 -13.38
C LEU A 38 -13.15 -12.49 -14.67
N ILE A 39 -13.13 -11.79 -15.81
CA ILE A 39 -13.45 -12.38 -17.12
C ILE A 39 -12.34 -13.34 -17.58
N LEU A 40 -11.07 -13.04 -17.31
CA LEU A 40 -9.94 -13.97 -17.56
C LEU A 40 -9.99 -15.22 -16.68
N LYS A 41 -10.50 -15.09 -15.45
CA LYS A 41 -10.70 -16.21 -14.51
C LYS A 41 -11.58 -17.31 -15.09
N GLU A 42 -12.65 -16.92 -15.76
CA GLU A 42 -13.68 -17.85 -16.23
C GLU A 42 -13.34 -18.50 -17.57
N ARG A 43 -12.41 -17.94 -18.35
CA ARG A 43 -12.31 -18.32 -19.77
C ARG A 43 -11.03 -19.01 -20.21
N LEU A 44 -9.84 -18.75 -19.65
CA LEU A 44 -8.62 -19.01 -20.45
C LEU A 44 -7.36 -19.57 -19.78
N LEU A 45 -7.25 -19.76 -18.46
CA LEU A 45 -5.95 -20.11 -17.84
C LEU A 45 -5.99 -21.38 -16.95
N PRO A 46 -4.98 -22.28 -17.07
CA PRO A 46 -4.86 -23.44 -16.21
C PRO A 46 -4.61 -23.03 -14.74
N PRO A 47 -5.06 -23.85 -13.77
CA PRO A 47 -5.13 -23.48 -12.35
C PRO A 47 -3.77 -23.15 -11.70
N GLU A 48 -2.66 -23.59 -12.29
CA GLU A 48 -1.31 -23.26 -11.78
C GLU A 48 -0.92 -21.79 -11.96
N VAL A 49 -1.48 -21.09 -12.96
CA VAL A 49 -1.12 -19.69 -13.28
C VAL A 49 -1.88 -18.69 -12.39
N TRP A 50 -2.96 -19.14 -11.74
CA TRP A 50 -3.81 -18.29 -10.89
C TRP A 50 -3.07 -17.70 -9.70
N SER A 51 -2.09 -18.42 -9.16
CA SER A 51 -1.29 -17.93 -8.04
C SER A 51 -0.45 -16.72 -8.41
N TYR A 52 0.00 -16.59 -9.66
CA TYR A 52 0.93 -15.52 -10.07
C TYR A 52 0.23 -14.31 -10.71
N PHE A 53 -0.97 -14.52 -11.24
CA PHE A 53 -1.75 -13.51 -11.95
C PHE A 53 -2.03 -12.22 -11.15
N PRO A 54 -2.45 -12.25 -9.87
CA PRO A 54 -2.68 -11.03 -9.09
C PRO A 54 -1.38 -10.25 -8.84
N TYR A 55 -0.25 -10.94 -8.67
CA TYR A 55 1.05 -10.28 -8.47
C TYR A 55 1.56 -9.62 -9.76
N ALA A 56 1.47 -10.32 -10.89
CA ALA A 56 1.93 -9.82 -12.18
C ALA A 56 1.12 -8.61 -12.65
N SER A 57 -0.21 -8.69 -12.55
CA SER A 57 -1.09 -7.57 -12.90
C SER A 57 -0.92 -6.38 -11.97
N GLY A 58 -0.75 -6.61 -10.66
CA GLY A 58 -0.42 -5.56 -9.70
C GLY A 58 0.90 -4.86 -10.03
N ALA A 59 1.95 -5.61 -10.39
CA ALA A 59 3.24 -5.04 -10.77
C ALA A 59 3.16 -4.20 -12.05
N ILE A 60 2.47 -4.68 -13.09
CA ILE A 60 2.28 -3.95 -14.35
C ILE A 60 1.53 -2.64 -14.11
N LEU A 61 0.46 -2.66 -13.31
CA LEU A 61 -0.28 -1.46 -12.92
C LEU A 61 0.58 -0.46 -12.15
N LEU A 62 1.40 -0.97 -11.21
CA LEU A 62 2.27 -0.12 -10.40
C LEU A 62 3.33 0.57 -11.28
N VAL A 63 3.93 -0.15 -12.24
CA VAL A 63 4.86 0.43 -13.23
C VAL A 63 4.15 1.45 -14.12
N TRP A 64 2.94 1.15 -14.60
CA TRP A 64 2.17 2.07 -15.44
C TRP A 64 1.83 3.38 -14.72
N VAL A 65 1.46 3.30 -13.44
CA VAL A 65 1.23 4.48 -12.59
C VAL A 65 2.52 5.25 -12.32
N ALA A 66 3.65 4.56 -12.15
CA ALA A 66 4.94 5.19 -11.84
C ALA A 66 5.58 5.91 -13.03
N VAL A 67 5.38 5.41 -14.26
CA VAL A 67 6.05 5.94 -15.47
C VAL A 67 5.22 7.05 -16.14
N GLY A 68 3.90 7.09 -15.96
CA GLY A 68 3.04 8.08 -16.62
C GLY A 68 2.73 9.34 -15.78
N ASP A 69 2.73 10.52 -16.40
CA ASP A 69 2.04 11.71 -15.86
C ASP A 69 0.52 11.56 -16.04
N ASN A 70 -0.04 10.62 -15.27
CA ASN A 70 -1.44 10.24 -15.32
C ASN A 70 -2.23 10.95 -14.22
N ALA A 71 -3.54 11.14 -14.42
CA ALA A 71 -4.44 11.70 -13.41
C ALA A 71 -4.35 10.94 -12.07
N VAL A 72 -4.12 9.63 -12.12
CA VAL A 72 -3.92 8.75 -10.96
C VAL A 72 -2.64 9.11 -10.21
N SER A 73 -1.53 9.38 -10.90
CA SER A 73 -0.27 9.83 -10.28
C SER A 73 -0.43 11.19 -9.59
N ARG A 74 -1.19 12.11 -10.22
CA ARG A 74 -1.52 13.41 -9.62
C ARG A 74 -2.42 13.28 -8.39
N PHE A 75 -3.38 12.36 -8.42
CA PHE A 75 -4.24 12.05 -7.28
C PHE A 75 -3.47 11.39 -6.12
N LEU A 76 -2.60 10.42 -6.42
CA LEU A 76 -1.67 9.80 -5.46
C LEU A 76 -0.67 10.82 -4.87
N SER A 77 -0.31 11.82 -5.64
CA SER A 77 0.54 12.93 -5.21
C SER A 77 -0.19 13.93 -4.31
N SER A 78 -1.49 13.80 -4.08
CA SER A 78 -2.23 14.68 -3.17
C SER A 78 -1.70 14.58 -1.74
N LYS A 79 -1.75 15.69 -0.98
CA LYS A 79 -1.31 15.75 0.43
C LYS A 79 -1.90 14.64 1.32
N PRO A 80 -3.21 14.32 1.29
CA PRO A 80 -3.75 13.29 2.15
C PRO A 80 -3.25 11.90 1.80
N LEU A 81 -3.10 11.55 0.51
CA LEU A 81 -2.60 10.24 0.09
C LEU A 81 -1.09 10.09 0.39
N ARG A 82 -0.30 11.16 0.21
CA ARG A 82 1.11 11.16 0.66
C ARG A 82 1.24 10.95 2.16
N TRP A 83 0.38 11.60 2.94
CA TRP A 83 0.33 11.41 4.39
C TRP A 83 -0.06 9.96 4.74
N LEU A 84 -1.05 9.40 4.05
CA LEU A 84 -1.49 8.02 4.27
C LEU A 84 -0.41 7.01 3.88
N GLY A 85 0.32 7.25 2.80
CA GLY A 85 1.45 6.42 2.35
C GLY A 85 2.64 6.45 3.32
N HIS A 86 2.90 7.60 3.95
CA HIS A 86 3.91 7.69 5.01
C HIS A 86 3.51 6.85 6.24
N LYS A 87 2.22 6.86 6.61
CA LYS A 87 1.72 6.04 7.73
C LYS A 87 1.55 4.55 7.38
N SER A 88 1.33 4.20 6.12
CA SER A 88 1.03 2.82 5.71
C SER A 88 2.21 1.86 5.94
N PHE A 89 3.45 2.33 5.81
CA PHE A 89 4.63 1.52 6.13
C PHE A 89 4.67 1.12 7.61
N SER A 90 4.43 2.10 8.49
CA SER A 90 4.34 1.87 9.93
C SER A 90 3.19 0.91 10.28
N LEU A 91 2.04 1.08 9.60
CA LEU A 91 0.87 0.23 9.80
C LEU A 91 1.11 -1.21 9.30
N TYR A 92 1.83 -1.38 8.19
CA TYR A 92 2.21 -2.68 7.66
C TYR A 92 3.09 -3.47 8.64
N LEU A 93 4.08 -2.81 9.26
CA LEU A 93 4.89 -3.44 10.30
C LEU A 93 4.03 -3.87 11.49
N LEU A 94 3.06 -3.06 11.90
CA LEU A 94 2.22 -3.34 13.07
C LEU A 94 1.12 -4.37 12.79
N HIS A 95 0.71 -4.53 11.53
CA HIS A 95 -0.40 -5.39 11.13
C HIS A 95 -0.26 -6.84 11.59
N SER A 96 0.95 -7.42 11.57
CA SER A 96 1.15 -8.80 12.02
C SER A 96 1.34 -8.92 13.53
N PHE A 97 1.93 -7.92 14.18
CA PHE A 97 2.23 -7.96 15.62
C PHE A 97 1.00 -7.63 16.50
N MET A 98 0.14 -6.70 16.07
CA MET A 98 -1.00 -6.25 16.87
C MET A 98 -2.08 -7.32 17.09
N PRO A 99 -2.51 -8.08 16.07
CA PRO A 99 -3.45 -9.18 16.26
C PRO A 99 -2.87 -10.30 17.13
N ALA A 100 -1.59 -10.61 16.96
CA ALA A 100 -0.92 -11.69 17.70
C ALA A 100 -0.73 -11.36 19.19
N SER A 101 -0.48 -10.09 19.52
CA SER A 101 -0.29 -9.65 20.92
C SER A 101 -1.62 -9.23 21.56
N VAL A 102 -2.18 -8.10 21.12
CA VAL A 102 -3.38 -7.49 21.70
C VAL A 102 -4.61 -8.35 21.43
N GLY A 103 -4.74 -8.89 20.21
CA GLY A 103 -5.89 -9.72 19.84
C GLY A 103 -5.99 -10.97 20.70
N MET A 104 -4.88 -11.70 20.88
CA MET A 104 -4.85 -12.88 21.75
C MET A 104 -5.09 -12.52 23.22
N ALA A 105 -4.49 -11.45 23.74
CA ALA A 105 -4.63 -11.04 25.12
C ALA A 105 -6.07 -10.65 25.48
N VAL A 106 -6.74 -9.89 24.61
CA VAL A 106 -8.15 -9.50 24.81
C VAL A 106 -9.08 -10.69 24.65
N TYR A 107 -8.81 -11.56 23.66
CA TYR A 107 -9.62 -12.75 23.44
C TYR A 107 -9.54 -13.75 24.60
N SER A 108 -8.37 -13.90 25.25
CA SER A 108 -8.21 -14.76 26.43
C SER A 108 -8.80 -14.15 27.70
N ALA A 109 -8.68 -12.83 27.89
CA ALA A 109 -9.27 -12.12 29.03
C ALA A 109 -10.81 -12.16 29.04
N THR A 110 -11.44 -12.29 27.86
CA THR A 110 -12.89 -12.33 27.68
C THR A 110 -13.47 -13.75 27.64
N ALA A 111 -12.78 -14.74 28.22
CA ALA A 111 -13.14 -16.16 28.11
C ALA A 111 -14.59 -16.51 28.49
N GLY A 112 -15.24 -15.74 29.38
CA GLY A 112 -16.61 -15.98 29.85
C GLY A 112 -17.73 -15.32 29.03
N MET A 113 -17.42 -14.60 27.96
CA MET A 113 -18.42 -13.94 27.11
C MET A 113 -18.88 -14.82 25.93
N ASP A 114 -20.02 -14.46 25.34
CA ASP A 114 -20.48 -15.05 24.08
C ASP A 114 -19.45 -14.88 22.95
N PHE A 115 -19.38 -15.86 22.05
CA PHE A 115 -18.37 -15.91 20.99
C PHE A 115 -18.41 -14.65 20.11
N LEU A 116 -19.60 -14.18 19.71
CA LEU A 116 -19.71 -13.01 18.84
C LEU A 116 -19.22 -11.74 19.54
N ALA A 117 -19.60 -11.56 20.81
CA ALA A 117 -19.15 -10.42 21.62
C ALA A 117 -17.63 -10.41 21.77
N ARG A 118 -17.00 -11.58 21.98
CA ARG A 118 -15.55 -11.72 22.10
C ARG A 118 -14.80 -11.33 20.83
N VAL A 119 -15.28 -11.79 19.67
CA VAL A 119 -14.68 -11.48 18.36
C VAL A 119 -14.81 -10.00 18.05
N LEU A 120 -15.98 -9.39 18.32
CA LEU A 120 -16.18 -7.96 18.12
C LEU A 120 -15.27 -7.14 19.04
N LEU A 121 -15.17 -7.52 20.31
CA LEU A 121 -14.32 -6.81 21.28
C LEU A 121 -12.82 -6.93 20.94
N SER A 122 -12.36 -8.12 20.55
CA SER A 122 -10.95 -8.33 20.17
C SER A 122 -10.62 -7.57 18.88
N THR A 123 -11.51 -7.58 17.90
CA THR A 123 -11.33 -6.84 16.64
C THR A 123 -11.32 -5.34 16.88
N ALA A 124 -12.26 -4.82 17.68
CA ALA A 124 -12.29 -3.41 18.05
C ALA A 124 -11.03 -2.99 18.82
N ALA A 125 -10.57 -3.83 19.76
CA ALA A 125 -9.36 -3.56 20.52
C ALA A 125 -8.10 -3.56 19.63
N VAL A 126 -7.97 -4.51 18.71
CA VAL A 126 -6.85 -4.56 17.76
C VAL A 126 -6.87 -3.37 16.81
N LEU A 127 -8.03 -2.96 16.30
CA LEU A 127 -8.15 -1.79 15.44
C LEU A 127 -7.77 -0.50 16.19
N ALA A 128 -8.29 -0.32 17.40
CA ALA A 128 -8.01 0.84 18.23
C ALA A 128 -6.52 0.90 18.62
N SER A 129 -5.93 -0.22 19.05
CA SER A 129 -4.51 -0.28 19.40
C SER A 129 -3.61 -0.07 18.20
N SER A 130 -3.92 -0.69 17.06
CA SER A 130 -3.17 -0.51 15.80
C SER A 130 -3.21 0.95 15.35
N ALA A 131 -4.38 1.60 15.40
CA ALA A 131 -4.51 3.01 15.09
C ALA A 131 -3.68 3.88 16.05
N ALA A 132 -3.79 3.66 17.37
CA ALA A 132 -3.05 4.43 18.37
C ALA A 132 -1.53 4.26 18.22
N VAL A 133 -1.06 3.03 18.07
CA VAL A 133 0.37 2.72 17.94
C VAL A 133 0.90 3.23 16.60
N SER A 134 0.12 3.20 15.52
CA SER A 134 0.55 3.77 14.23
C SER A 134 0.86 5.27 14.33
N VAL A 135 0.07 6.02 15.12
CA VAL A 135 0.28 7.46 15.33
C VAL A 135 1.57 7.70 16.14
N LEU A 136 1.78 6.91 17.20
CA LEU A 136 2.99 6.98 18.02
C LEU A 136 4.24 6.60 17.19
N PHE A 137 4.21 5.44 16.54
CA PHE A 137 5.33 4.93 15.77
C PHE A 137 5.75 5.91 14.68
N ALA A 138 4.79 6.49 13.96
CA ALA A 138 5.13 7.43 12.92
C ALA A 138 5.69 8.77 13.45
N ARG A 139 5.34 9.20 14.66
CA ARG A 139 5.96 10.40 15.28
C ARG A 139 7.35 10.11 15.87
N TYR A 140 7.53 8.94 16.47
CA TYR A 140 8.75 8.63 17.22
C TYR A 140 9.82 7.92 16.39
N VAL A 141 9.42 7.01 15.50
CA VAL A 141 10.33 6.18 14.72
C VAL A 141 10.54 6.76 13.32
N ASP A 142 9.45 7.09 12.62
CA ASP A 142 9.53 7.53 11.22
C ASP A 142 10.15 8.93 11.11
N ASP A 143 9.57 9.92 11.79
CA ASP A 143 10.13 11.29 11.82
C ASP A 143 11.57 11.35 12.37
N ALA A 144 11.95 10.45 13.29
CA ALA A 144 13.32 10.36 13.79
C ALA A 144 14.27 9.77 12.74
N SER A 145 13.86 8.69 12.08
CA SER A 145 14.63 8.01 11.03
C SER A 145 14.88 8.94 9.85
N VAL A 146 13.87 9.69 9.40
CA VAL A 146 14.00 10.70 8.34
C VAL A 146 14.98 11.80 8.74
N ARG A 147 14.91 12.29 9.99
CA ARG A 147 15.85 13.31 10.49
C ARG A 147 17.29 12.81 10.51
N ILE A 148 17.51 11.57 10.94
CA ILE A 148 18.85 10.97 10.96
C ILE A 148 19.36 10.77 9.54
N ALA A 149 18.54 10.20 8.65
CA ALA A 149 18.88 10.00 7.25
C ALA A 149 19.26 11.31 6.55
N ASN A 150 18.49 12.39 6.77
CA ASN A 150 18.79 13.70 6.21
C ASN A 150 20.13 14.29 6.73
N ARG A 151 20.47 14.07 8.01
CA ARG A 151 21.78 14.48 8.55
C ARG A 151 22.93 13.74 7.88
N TYR A 152 22.81 12.43 7.70
CA TYR A 152 23.83 11.65 6.99
C TYR A 152 23.93 12.03 5.51
N ALA A 153 22.80 12.29 4.85
CA ALA A 153 22.78 12.75 3.47
C ALA A 153 23.52 14.09 3.33
N GLN A 154 23.22 15.08 4.17
CA GLN A 154 23.91 16.38 4.15
C GLN A 154 25.42 16.24 4.39
N PHE A 155 25.82 15.37 5.32
CA PHE A 155 27.23 15.09 5.58
C PHE A 155 27.94 14.43 4.38
N ALA A 156 27.29 13.48 3.71
CA ALA A 156 27.81 12.84 2.51
C ALA A 156 27.93 13.82 1.33
N TYR A 157 26.93 14.69 1.13
CA TYR A 157 26.97 15.74 0.12
C TYR A 157 28.12 16.72 0.36
N ALA A 158 28.30 17.19 1.59
CA ALA A 158 29.39 18.12 1.93
C ALA A 158 30.78 17.53 1.61
N ARG A 159 31.01 16.24 1.86
CA ARG A 159 32.26 15.56 1.50
C ARG A 159 32.46 15.46 -0.02
N ASN A 160 31.41 15.14 -0.76
CA ASN A 160 31.51 15.04 -2.21
C ASN A 160 31.77 16.40 -2.87
N THR A 161 31.16 17.48 -2.37
CA THR A 161 31.41 18.85 -2.86
C THR A 161 32.84 19.30 -2.56
N ALA A 162 33.38 19.02 -1.36
CA ALA A 162 34.77 19.33 -1.04
C ALA A 162 35.78 18.56 -1.91
N ARG A 163 35.43 17.32 -2.28
CA ARG A 163 36.24 16.48 -3.17
C ARG A 163 36.24 16.98 -4.62
N THR A 164 35.12 17.51 -5.12
CA THR A 164 35.07 18.09 -6.48
C THR A 164 35.83 19.40 -6.60
N VAL A 165 35.84 20.24 -5.55
CA VAL A 165 36.60 21.50 -5.56
C VAL A 165 38.11 21.23 -5.57
N THR A 166 38.58 20.33 -4.70
CA THR A 166 40.02 19.96 -4.64
C THR A 166 40.53 19.24 -5.89
N PHE A 167 39.68 18.47 -6.59
CA PHE A 167 40.04 17.83 -7.85
C PHE A 167 40.10 18.80 -9.04
N GLY A 168 39.32 19.89 -8.99
CA GLY A 168 39.35 20.94 -10.01
C GLY A 168 40.65 21.77 -9.95
N GLU A 169 41.11 22.11 -8.75
CA GLU A 169 42.33 22.90 -8.54
C GLU A 169 43.59 22.16 -9.00
N SER A 170 43.67 20.84 -8.77
CA SER A 170 44.80 20.02 -9.23
C SER A 170 44.86 19.85 -10.75
N PHE A 171 43.72 19.89 -11.46
CA PHE A 171 43.71 19.90 -12.93
C PHE A 171 44.23 21.21 -13.51
N THR A 172 43.92 22.35 -12.90
CA THR A 172 44.41 23.66 -13.36
C THR A 172 45.89 23.89 -13.07
N ALA A 173 46.46 23.25 -12.04
CA ALA A 173 47.88 23.40 -11.68
C ALA A 173 48.83 22.63 -12.60
N GLY A 174 48.37 21.58 -13.28
CA GLY A 174 49.19 20.76 -14.21
C GLY A 174 49.23 21.27 -15.65
N CYS A 175 48.57 22.39 -15.97
CA CYS A 175 48.46 22.95 -17.33
C CYS A 175 49.29 24.24 -17.52
N LYS A 176 50.38 24.40 -16.76
CA LYS A 176 51.39 25.44 -16.92
C LYS A 176 52.75 24.81 -17.16
#